data_AF-A0A2G9WPN3-F1
#
_entry.id   AF-A0A2G9WPN3-F1
#
_cell.length_a   1.000
_cell.length_b   1.000
_cell.length_c   1.000
_cell.angle_alpha   90.00
_cell.angle_beta   90.00
_cell.angle_gamma   90.00
#
_symmetry.space_group_name_H-M   'P 1'
#
loop_
_entity.id
_entity.type
_entity.pdbx_description
1 polymer ?
#
loop_
_entity_poly.entity_id
_entity_poly.type
_entity_poly.pdbx_seq_one_letter_code
_entity_poly.pdbx_strand_id
1 'polypeptide(L)'
;MQQDGTQEAIEQVAASKSNGRNKCMLILLGLSLVITVVMAIATGQSIPDRPFGISGFIGEQLGFALGLFLLSLLFFALVRRKRKDNVPTAGLGTAIVCMLILSYFIYVGATSP
;
A
#
# COMPACT_ATOMS: atom_id res chain seq x y z
N MET A 1 43.45 -1.19 11.88
CA MET A 1 42.21 -1.59 12.58
C MET A 1 41.07 -0.59 12.34
N GLN A 2 40.86 -0.14 11.09
CA GLN A 2 39.86 0.91 10.75
C GLN A 2 38.73 0.36 9.84
N GLN A 3 38.83 -0.90 9.40
CA GLN A 3 37.84 -1.56 8.55
C GLN A 3 36.63 -2.10 9.34
N ASP A 4 36.81 -2.54 10.59
CA ASP A 4 35.74 -3.10 11.44
C ASP A 4 34.58 -2.12 11.66
N GLY A 5 34.86 -0.90 12.10
CA GLY A 5 33.82 0.11 12.37
C GLY A 5 33.11 0.63 11.12
N THR A 6 33.70 0.45 9.93
CA THR A 6 33.05 0.83 8.66
C THR A 6 32.06 -0.25 8.22
N GLN A 7 32.38 -1.52 8.47
CA GLN A 7 31.54 -2.66 8.12
C GLN A 7 30.29 -2.73 9.01
N GLU A 8 30.44 -2.54 10.33
CA GLU A 8 29.32 -2.48 11.27
C GLU A 8 28.37 -1.29 11.00
N ALA A 9 28.90 -0.13 10.60
CA ALA A 9 28.10 1.03 10.22
C ALA A 9 27.29 0.78 8.94
N ILE A 10 27.86 0.08 7.95
CA ILE A 10 27.16 -0.28 6.71
C ILE A 10 26.05 -1.30 7.00
N GLU A 11 26.31 -2.27 7.88
CA GLU A 11 25.30 -3.25 8.31
C GLU A 11 24.16 -2.62 9.11
N GLN A 12 24.46 -1.71 10.03
CA GLN A 12 23.44 -0.98 10.78
C GLN A 12 22.60 -0.06 9.87
N VAL A 13 23.21 0.59 8.88
CA VAL A 13 22.49 1.39 7.89
C VAL A 13 21.63 0.51 6.98
N ALA A 14 22.12 -0.66 6.56
CA ALA A 14 21.35 -1.63 5.78
C ALA A 14 20.18 -2.23 6.57
N ALA A 15 20.39 -2.58 7.84
CA ALA A 15 19.37 -3.07 8.75
C ALA A 15 18.31 -1.99 9.05
N SER A 16 18.73 -0.75 9.30
CA SER A 16 17.84 0.40 9.50
C SER A 16 17.01 0.71 8.23
N LYS A 17 17.64 0.63 7.05
CA LYS A 17 16.98 0.80 5.74
C LYS A 17 15.98 -0.32 5.42
N SER A 18 16.30 -1.56 5.80
CA SER A 18 15.40 -2.73 5.69
C SER A 18 14.18 -2.57 6.62
N ASN A 19 14.42 -2.17 7.87
CA ASN A 19 13.37 -1.98 8.86
C ASN A 19 12.42 -0.83 8.48
N GLY A 20 12.95 0.28 7.95
CA GLY A 20 12.14 1.38 7.40
C GLY A 20 11.28 0.97 6.20
N ARG A 21 11.77 0.06 5.34
CA ARG A 21 11.02 -0.46 4.19
C ARG A 21 9.86 -1.35 4.62
N ASN A 22 10.08 -2.24 5.60
CA ASN A 22 9.02 -3.11 6.13
C ASN A 22 7.92 -2.31 6.84
N LYS A 23 8.28 -1.28 7.60
CA LYS A 23 7.29 -0.36 8.19
C LYS A 23 6.46 0.35 7.11
N CYS A 24 7.08 0.82 6.03
CA CYS A 24 6.37 1.43 4.91
C CYS A 24 5.39 0.46 4.23
N MET A 25 5.81 -0.80 4.01
CA MET A 25 4.93 -1.83 3.46
C MET A 25 3.74 -2.13 4.38
N LEU A 26 3.98 -2.25 5.69
CA LEU A 26 2.91 -2.45 6.67
C LEU A 26 1.93 -1.27 6.71
N ILE A 27 2.42 -0.04 6.63
CA ILE A 27 1.58 1.17 6.57
C ILE A 27 0.72 1.16 5.30
N LEU A 28 1.30 0.85 4.13
CA LEU A 28 0.56 0.76 2.87
C LEU A 28 -0.50 -0.35 2.90
N LEU A 29 -0.17 -1.50 3.50
CA LEU A 29 -1.12 -2.60 3.71
C LEU A 29 -2.28 -2.16 4.61
N GLY A 30 -1.97 -1.55 5.76
CA GLY A 30 -2.98 -1.03 6.67
C GLY A 30 -3.89 0.01 6.01
N LEU A 31 -3.31 0.94 5.26
CA LEU A 31 -4.07 1.94 4.49
C LEU A 31 -4.97 1.30 3.43
N SER A 32 -4.51 0.25 2.72
CA SER A 32 -5.33 -0.47 1.74
C SER A 32 -6.55 -1.13 2.36
N LEU A 33 -6.40 -1.74 3.54
CA LEU A 33 -7.52 -2.30 4.27
C LEU A 33 -8.50 -1.22 4.73
N VAL A 34 -8.00 -0.13 5.31
CA VAL A 34 -8.85 0.99 5.77
C VAL A 34 -9.63 1.59 4.61
N ILE A 35 -8.98 1.88 3.48
CA ILE A 35 -9.64 2.44 2.29
C ILE A 35 -10.69 1.48 1.74
N THR A 36 -10.41 0.18 1.73
CA THR A 36 -11.38 -0.84 1.27
C THR A 36 -12.62 -0.84 2.16
N VAL A 37 -12.45 -0.79 3.48
CA VAL A 37 -13.58 -0.72 4.43
C VAL A 37 -14.36 0.58 4.25
N VAL A 38 -13.67 1.72 4.11
CA VAL A 38 -14.31 3.02 3.89
C VAL A 38 -15.09 3.03 2.57
N MET A 39 -14.53 2.49 1.50
CA MET A 39 -15.21 2.37 0.20
C MET A 39 -16.44 1.49 0.29
N ALA A 40 -16.34 0.31 0.92
CA ALA A 40 -17.47 -0.60 1.09
C ALA A 40 -18.65 0.07 1.80
N ILE A 41 -18.36 0.85 2.85
CA ILE A 41 -19.37 1.65 3.59
C ILE A 41 -19.92 2.78 2.69
N ALA A 42 -19.04 3.54 2.03
CA ALA A 42 -19.41 4.71 1.24
C ALA A 42 -20.25 4.38 -0.01
N THR A 43 -20.03 3.21 -0.62
CA THR A 43 -20.81 2.73 -1.77
C THR A 43 -22.02 1.89 -1.36
N GLY A 44 -22.24 1.67 -0.06
CA GLY A 44 -23.38 0.92 0.46
C GLY A 44 -23.42 -0.54 -0.01
N GLN A 45 -22.25 -1.18 -0.23
CA GLN A 45 -22.26 -2.56 -0.71
C GLN A 45 -22.84 -3.48 0.36
N SER A 46 -23.86 -4.25 -0.02
CA SER A 46 -24.48 -5.27 0.82
C SER A 46 -24.03 -6.67 0.40
N ILE A 47 -24.06 -7.59 1.36
CA ILE A 47 -23.81 -9.00 1.07
C ILE A 47 -24.95 -9.50 0.18
N PRO A 48 -24.67 -10.04 -1.02
CA PRO A 48 -25.72 -10.49 -1.91
C PRO A 48 -26.38 -11.78 -1.37
N ASP A 49 -27.71 -11.83 -1.38
CA ASP A 49 -28.55 -12.99 -0.98
C ASP A 49 -28.51 -14.13 -2.03
N ARG A 50 -27.30 -14.59 -2.36
CA ARG A 50 -27.04 -15.71 -3.27
C ARG A 50 -26.23 -16.79 -2.55
N PRO A 51 -26.34 -18.08 -2.93
CA PRO A 51 -25.44 -19.10 -2.42
C PRO A 51 -23.99 -18.68 -2.70
N PHE A 52 -23.11 -18.80 -1.71
CA PHE A 52 -21.74 -18.25 -1.71
C PHE A 52 -21.63 -16.71 -1.77
N GLY A 53 -22.70 -15.98 -1.45
CA GLY A 53 -22.72 -14.51 -1.42
C GLY A 53 -21.70 -13.89 -0.47
N ILE A 54 -21.53 -14.50 0.71
CA ILE A 54 -20.54 -14.07 1.71
C ILE A 54 -19.10 -14.28 1.21
N SER A 55 -18.78 -15.46 0.64
CA SER A 55 -17.43 -15.73 0.14
C SER A 55 -17.09 -14.91 -1.10
N GLY A 56 -18.07 -14.67 -1.97
CA GLY A 56 -17.93 -13.76 -3.10
C GLY A 56 -17.66 -12.32 -2.67
N PHE A 57 -18.44 -11.82 -1.69
CA PHE A 57 -18.25 -10.48 -1.14
C PHE A 57 -16.89 -10.31 -0.48
N ILE A 58 -16.48 -11.26 0.37
CA ILE A 58 -15.16 -11.24 1.02
C ILE A 58 -14.04 -11.29 -0.03
N GLY A 59 -14.18 -12.14 -1.05
CA GLY A 59 -13.21 -12.24 -2.14
C GLY A 59 -13.07 -10.96 -2.95
N GLU A 60 -14.18 -10.26 -3.21
CA GLU A 60 -14.20 -8.98 -3.91
C GLU A 60 -13.49 -7.88 -3.10
N GLN A 61 -13.78 -7.79 -1.79
CA GLN A 61 -13.09 -6.85 -0.91
C GLN A 61 -11.60 -7.15 -0.77
N LEU A 62 -11.23 -8.43 -0.64
CA LEU A 62 -9.82 -8.83 -0.63
C LEU A 62 -9.11 -8.50 -1.94
N GLY A 63 -9.76 -8.75 -3.08
CA GLY A 63 -9.24 -8.40 -4.40
C GLY A 63 -9.03 -6.90 -4.55
N PHE A 64 -9.97 -6.09 -4.07
CA PHE A 64 -9.87 -4.63 -4.10
C PHE A 64 -8.72 -4.11 -3.23
N ALA A 65 -8.62 -4.61 -1.99
CA ALA A 65 -7.53 -4.27 -1.07
C ALA A 65 -6.16 -4.67 -1.64
N LEU A 66 -6.04 -5.89 -2.18
CA LEU A 66 -4.82 -6.39 -2.82
C LEU A 66 -4.45 -5.57 -4.06
N GLY A 67 -5.42 -5.23 -4.90
CA GLY A 67 -5.19 -4.40 -6.08
C GLY A 67 -4.65 -3.02 -5.73
N LEU A 68 -5.28 -2.33 -4.77
CA LEU A 68 -4.81 -1.05 -4.25
C LEU A 68 -3.42 -1.15 -3.62
N PHE A 69 -3.17 -2.21 -2.85
CA PHE A 69 -1.88 -2.46 -2.22
C PHE A 69 -0.78 -2.65 -3.26
N LEU A 70 -0.97 -3.56 -4.22
CA LEU A 70 0.02 -3.86 -5.27
C LEU A 70 0.32 -2.64 -6.14
N LEU A 71 -0.70 -1.86 -6.51
CA LEU A 71 -0.51 -0.65 -7.29
C LEU A 71 0.27 0.41 -6.50
N SER A 72 -0.07 0.60 -5.22
CA SER A 72 0.67 1.52 -4.34
C SER A 72 2.13 1.09 -4.16
N LEU A 73 2.37 -0.23 -4.09
CA LEU A 73 3.70 -0.83 -4.03
C LEU A 73 4.50 -0.58 -5.32
N LEU A 74 3.84 -0.65 -6.48
CA LEU A 74 4.44 -0.31 -7.77
C LEU A 74 4.90 1.16 -7.78
N PHE A 75 4.04 2.10 -7.39
CA PHE A 75 4.41 3.53 -7.31
C PHE A 75 5.51 3.79 -6.28
N PHE A 76 5.45 3.13 -5.13
CA PHE A 76 6.52 3.17 -4.14
C PHE A 76 7.86 2.71 -4.73
N ALA A 77 7.87 1.58 -5.45
CA ALA A 77 9.06 1.03 -6.09
C ALA A 77 9.59 1.94 -7.22
N LEU A 78 8.70 2.52 -8.05
CA LEU A 78 9.08 3.45 -9.13
C LEU A 78 9.72 4.73 -8.59
N VAL A 79 9.14 5.33 -7.56
CA VAL A 79 9.69 6.56 -6.95
C VAL A 79 10.99 6.27 -6.20
N ARG A 80 11.09 5.10 -5.55
CA ARG A 80 12.33 4.64 -4.93
C ARG A 80 13.43 4.39 -5.95
N ARG A 81 13.11 3.86 -7.14
CA ARG A 81 14.08 3.66 -8.24
C ARG A 81 14.59 4.99 -8.81
N LYS A 82 13.76 6.05 -8.78
CA LYS A 82 14.11 7.40 -9.25
C LYS A 82 14.88 8.23 -8.22
N ARG A 83 14.71 8.00 -6.91
CA ARG A 83 15.45 8.73 -5.86
C ARG A 83 16.67 7.93 -5.41
N LYS A 84 17.79 8.62 -5.14
CA LYS A 84 19.00 7.99 -4.59
C LYS A 84 18.64 7.18 -3.33
N ASP A 85 19.24 6.00 -3.24
CA ASP A 85 19.01 4.93 -2.26
C ASP A 85 19.12 5.32 -0.76
N ASN A 86 19.45 6.57 -0.44
CA ASN A 86 19.74 7.00 0.94
C ASN A 86 18.50 7.32 1.79
N VAL A 87 17.28 7.30 1.23
CA VAL A 87 16.07 7.60 2.01
C VAL A 87 15.11 6.40 1.98
N PRO A 88 14.98 5.60 3.05
CA PRO A 88 14.15 4.39 3.07
C PRO A 88 12.65 4.67 2.88
N THR A 89 12.21 5.90 3.14
CA THR A 89 10.83 6.38 3.02
C THR A 89 10.57 7.15 1.70
N ALA A 90 11.59 7.32 0.85
CA ALA A 90 11.42 7.94 -0.46
C ALA A 90 10.41 7.15 -1.30
N GLY A 91 9.25 7.73 -1.54
CA GLY A 91 8.17 7.11 -2.31
C GLY A 91 6.91 6.81 -1.53
N LEU A 92 6.94 6.85 -0.19
CA LEU A 92 5.77 6.56 0.64
C LEU A 92 4.66 7.59 0.43
N GLY A 93 4.99 8.88 0.53
CA GLY A 93 4.01 9.97 0.33
C GLY A 93 3.39 9.95 -1.07
N THR A 94 4.19 9.73 -2.12
CA THR A 94 3.69 9.61 -3.50
C THR A 94 2.81 8.39 -3.70
N ALA A 95 3.15 7.25 -3.07
CA ALA A 95 2.32 6.06 -3.13
C ALA A 95 0.97 6.29 -2.44
N ILE A 96 0.95 6.93 -1.27
CA ILE A 96 -0.28 7.30 -0.55
C ILE A 96 -1.14 8.26 -1.39
N VAL A 97 -0.53 9.30 -1.98
CA VAL A 97 -1.27 10.26 -2.81
C VAL A 97 -1.86 9.59 -4.05
N CYS A 98 -1.09 8.76 -4.76
CA CYS A 98 -1.61 8.02 -5.91
C CYS A 98 -2.75 7.08 -5.52
N MET A 99 -2.60 6.40 -4.38
CA MET A 99 -3.61 5.51 -3.83
C MET A 99 -4.92 6.24 -3.51
N LEU A 100 -4.84 7.41 -2.88
CA LEU A 100 -6.01 8.25 -2.57
C LEU A 100 -6.70 8.76 -3.84
N ILE A 101 -5.92 9.25 -4.81
CA ILE A 101 -6.45 9.73 -6.10
C ILE A 101 -7.17 8.58 -6.83
N LEU A 102 -6.55 7.39 -6.88
CA LEU A 102 -7.15 6.24 -7.54
C LEU A 102 -8.45 5.80 -6.85
N SER A 103 -8.43 5.77 -5.52
CA SER A 103 -9.62 5.43 -4.71
C SER A 103 -10.75 6.42 -4.95
N TYR A 104 -10.44 7.71 -5.06
CA TYR A 104 -11.40 8.74 -5.43
C TYR A 104 -11.98 8.52 -6.84
N PHE A 105 -11.14 8.23 -7.84
CA PHE A 105 -11.64 7.92 -9.19
C PHE A 105 -12.54 6.69 -9.22
N ILE A 106 -12.21 5.64 -8.48
CA ILE A 106 -13.06 4.45 -8.38
C ILE A 106 -14.38 4.79 -7.69
N TYR A 107 -14.34 5.58 -6.62
CA TYR A 107 -15.55 6.04 -5.93
C TYR A 107 -16.47 6.85 -6.84
N VAL A 108 -15.92 7.85 -7.54
CA VAL A 108 -16.66 8.68 -8.49
C VAL A 108 -17.20 7.82 -9.63
N GLY A 109 -16.40 6.91 -10.20
CA GLY A 109 -16.85 6.01 -11.27
C GLY A 109 -17.94 5.03 -10.84
N ALA A 110 -17.95 4.62 -9.57
CA ALA A 110 -18.99 3.75 -9.02
C ALA A 110 -20.29 4.50 -8.67
N THR A 111 -20.22 5.82 -8.50
CA THR A 111 -21.33 6.69 -8.05
C THR A 111 -21.82 7.65 -9.14
N SER A 112 -21.13 7.74 -10.27
CA SER A 112 -21.57 8.49 -11.44
C SER A 112 -22.67 7.70 -12.19
N PRO A 113 -23.80 8.34 -12.54
CA PRO A 113 -24.95 7.71 -13.18
C PRO A 113 -24.67 7.21 -14.61
#